data_AF-T0QBG0-F1
#
_entry.id   AF-T0QBG0-F1
#
_cell.length_a   1.000
_cell.length_b   1.000
_cell.length_c   1.000
_cell.angle_alpha   90.00
_cell.angle_beta   90.00
_cell.angle_gamma   90.00
#
_symmetry.space_group_name_H-M   'P 1'
#
loop_
_entity.id
_entity.type
_entity.pdbx_description
1 polymer ?
#
loop_
_entity_poly.entity_id
_entity_poly.type
_entity_poly.pdbx_seq_one_letter_code
_entity_poly.pdbx_strand_id
1 'polypeptide(L)'
;MAELQEAMIDRCIEDIWHTFDQDQNGYLDRDETRAFIDAMAEAMNGTTRLDFDACFDEYDQNRDGRLSRDEMRVFVKQLMGL
;
A
#
# COMPACT_ATOMS: atom_id res chain seq x y z
N MET A 1 -14.59 -17.09 -9.35
CA MET A 1 -14.95 -15.98 -8.44
C MET A 1 -13.73 -15.50 -7.66
N ALA A 2 -12.94 -16.38 -7.04
CA ALA A 2 -11.67 -16.02 -6.38
C ALA A 2 -10.61 -15.46 -7.36
N GLU A 3 -10.48 -16.05 -8.56
CA GLU A 3 -9.52 -15.59 -9.58
C GLU A 3 -9.74 -14.13 -10.03
N LEU A 4 -10.98 -13.63 -9.99
CA LEU A 4 -11.28 -12.25 -10.39
C LEU A 4 -10.85 -11.25 -9.30
N GLN A 5 -10.97 -11.64 -8.02
CA GLN A 5 -10.53 -10.83 -6.89
C GLN A 5 -9.02 -10.73 -6.85
N GLU A 6 -8.31 -11.84 -7.04
CA GLU A 6 -6.84 -11.83 -7.09
C GLU A 6 -6.34 -10.94 -8.23
N ALA A 7 -6.94 -11.04 -9.42
CA ALA A 7 -6.58 -10.17 -10.54
C ALA A 7 -6.81 -8.67 -10.25
N MET A 8 -7.87 -8.31 -9.52
CA MET A 8 -8.12 -6.92 -9.12
C MET A 8 -7.09 -6.43 -8.10
N ILE A 9 -6.73 -7.28 -7.13
CA ILE A 9 -5.72 -6.95 -6.12
C ILE A 9 -4.35 -6.77 -6.78
N ASP A 10 -3.93 -7.72 -7.63
CA ASP A 10 -2.69 -7.61 -8.40
C ASP A 10 -2.65 -6.34 -9.24
N ARG A 11 -3.76 -6.00 -9.91
CA ARG A 11 -3.81 -4.79 -10.73
C ARG A 11 -3.69 -3.52 -9.88
N CYS A 12 -4.29 -3.50 -8.70
CA CYS A 12 -4.19 -2.37 -7.77
C CYS A 12 -2.76 -2.24 -7.22
N ILE A 13 -2.13 -3.34 -6.82
CA ILE A 13 -0.75 -3.36 -6.34
C ILE A 13 0.20 -2.89 -7.44
N GLU A 14 0.05 -3.39 -8.67
CA GLU A 14 0.89 -3.00 -9.81
C GLU A 14 0.81 -1.50 -10.11
N ASP A 15 -0.38 -0.90 -10.03
CA ASP A 15 -0.57 0.54 -10.29
C ASP A 15 0.12 1.40 -9.22
N ILE A 16 0.04 0.97 -7.95
CA ILE A 16 0.71 1.60 -6.82
C ILE A 16 2.23 1.46 -6.99
N TRP A 17 2.74 0.25 -7.24
CA TRP A 17 4.17 0.03 -7.46
C TRP A 17 4.69 0.86 -8.63
N HIS A 18 4.00 0.88 -9.76
CA HIS A 18 4.43 1.68 -10.91
C HIS A 18 4.47 3.19 -10.62
N THR A 19 3.70 3.66 -9.64
CA THR A 19 3.64 5.07 -9.27
C THR A 19 4.66 5.45 -8.19
N PHE A 20 4.86 4.57 -7.21
CA PHE A 20 5.58 4.90 -5.98
C PHE A 20 6.92 4.15 -5.80
N ASP A 21 7.11 2.96 -6.39
CA ASP A 21 8.39 2.21 -6.37
C ASP A 21 9.34 2.86 -7.38
N GLN A 22 9.95 3.97 -6.96
CA GLN A 22 10.85 4.81 -7.76
C GLN A 22 12.14 4.07 -8.08
N ASP A 23 12.65 3.29 -7.13
CA ASP A 23 13.89 2.55 -7.31
C ASP A 23 13.68 1.15 -7.91
N GLN A 24 12.42 0.77 -8.14
CA GLN A 24 11.99 -0.48 -8.79
C GLN A 24 12.57 -1.72 -8.12
N ASN A 25 12.72 -1.67 -6.78
CA ASN A 25 13.28 -2.78 -6.02
C ASN A 25 12.23 -3.86 -5.68
N GLY A 26 10.94 -3.59 -5.97
CA GLY A 26 9.84 -4.50 -5.67
C GLY A 26 9.29 -4.36 -4.24
N TYR A 27 9.73 -3.36 -3.49
CA TYR A 27 9.29 -2.97 -2.15
C TYR A 27 9.06 -1.45 -2.13
N LEU A 28 8.17 -0.98 -1.27
CA LEU A 28 8.04 0.45 -1.00
C LEU A 28 8.78 0.77 0.29
N ASP A 29 9.83 1.56 0.21
CA ASP A 29 10.51 2.01 1.42
C ASP A 29 9.73 3.11 2.14
N ARG A 30 10.25 3.60 3.27
CA ARG A 30 9.55 4.63 4.06
C ARG A 30 9.34 5.94 3.31
N ASP A 31 10.26 6.34 2.43
CA ASP A 31 10.12 7.60 1.70
C ASP A 31 9.05 7.47 0.60
N GLU A 32 9.09 6.35 -0.13
CA GLU A 32 8.10 6.02 -1.16
C GLU A 32 6.71 5.81 -0.56
N THR A 33 6.62 5.10 0.55
CA THR A 33 5.36 4.88 1.27
C THR A 33 4.81 6.19 1.83
N ARG A 34 5.68 7.13 2.22
CA ARG A 34 5.23 8.44 2.69
C ARG A 34 4.55 9.21 1.56
N ALA A 35 5.11 9.20 0.36
CA ALA A 35 4.47 9.79 -0.81
C ALA A 35 3.13 9.11 -1.13
N PHE A 36 3.05 7.78 -0.99
CA PHE A 36 1.81 7.03 -1.15
C PHE A 36 0.71 7.44 -0.15
N ILE A 37 1.05 7.49 1.15
CA ILE A 37 0.08 7.86 2.20
C ILE A 37 -0.38 9.31 2.04
N ASP A 38 0.51 10.22 1.68
CA ASP A 38 0.18 11.62 1.43
C ASP A 38 -0.81 11.75 0.25
N ALA A 39 -0.50 11.09 -0.87
CA ALA A 39 -1.39 11.05 -2.04
C ALA A 39 -2.76 10.42 -1.71
N MET A 40 -2.78 9.37 -0.87
CA MET A 40 -4.03 8.74 -0.44
C MET A 40 -4.83 9.67 0.50
N ALA A 41 -4.16 10.38 1.41
CA ALA A 41 -4.80 11.35 2.29
C ALA A 41 -5.40 12.51 1.51
N GLU A 42 -4.72 13.00 0.48
CA GLU A 42 -5.24 13.99 -0.46
C GLU A 42 -6.47 13.46 -1.23
N ALA A 43 -6.41 12.23 -1.73
CA ALA A 43 -7.53 11.59 -2.42
C ALA A 43 -8.77 11.38 -1.53
N MET A 44 -8.57 11.20 -0.21
CA MET A 44 -9.65 11.13 0.79
C MET A 44 -10.07 12.49 1.36
N ASN A 45 -9.86 13.58 0.59
CA ASN A 45 -10.24 14.95 0.94
C ASN A 45 -9.56 15.51 2.23
N GLY A 46 -8.39 15.00 2.60
CA GLY A 46 -7.60 15.51 3.74
C GLY A 46 -8.29 15.38 5.11
N THR A 47 -9.41 14.65 5.19
CA THR A 47 -10.20 14.53 6.42
C THR A 47 -9.50 13.64 7.46
N THR A 48 -8.60 12.78 6.98
CA THR A 48 -7.81 11.88 7.83
C THR A 48 -6.36 12.37 7.78
N ARG A 49 -5.90 13.01 8.85
CA ARG A 49 -4.46 13.05 9.15
C ARG A 49 -4.06 11.61 9.45
N LEU A 50 -3.73 10.86 8.40
CA LEU A 50 -3.16 9.54 8.54
C LEU A 50 -1.77 9.74 9.13
N ASP A 51 -1.59 9.34 10.38
CA ASP A 51 -0.27 9.24 10.97
C ASP A 51 0.51 8.21 10.17
N PHE A 52 1.44 8.71 9.33
CA PHE A 52 2.27 7.88 8.47
C PHE A 52 2.87 6.72 9.26
N ASP A 53 3.43 6.99 10.45
CA ASP A 53 4.10 5.99 11.27
C ASP A 53 3.12 4.92 11.80
N ALA A 54 1.89 5.31 12.14
CA ALA A 54 0.86 4.38 12.60
C ALA A 54 0.32 3.51 11.47
N CYS A 55 0.04 4.10 10.30
CA CYS A 55 -0.34 3.35 9.12
C CYS A 55 0.80 2.43 8.65
N PHE A 56 2.02 2.94 8.62
CA PHE A 56 3.19 2.18 8.22
C PHE A 56 3.40 0.97 9.13
N ASP A 57 3.37 1.13 10.46
CA ASP A 57 3.53 0.00 11.40
C ASP A 57 2.36 -1.00 11.34
N GLU A 58 1.15 -0.55 10.95
CA GLU A 58 0.01 -1.43 10.75
C GLU A 58 0.12 -2.27 9.47
N TYR A 59 0.82 -1.76 8.45
CA TYR A 59 1.01 -2.44 7.17
C TYR A 59 2.32 -3.25 7.09
N ASP A 60 3.40 -2.76 7.72
CA ASP A 60 4.71 -3.39 7.84
C ASP A 60 4.66 -4.49 8.92
N GLN A 61 4.03 -5.61 8.57
CA GLN A 61 3.80 -6.72 9.50
C GLN A 61 5.11 -7.37 9.94
N ASN A 62 6.08 -7.44 9.03
CA ASN A 62 7.38 -8.03 9.32
C ASN A 62 8.35 -7.05 10.00
N ARG A 63 7.99 -5.75 10.06
CA ARG A 63 8.75 -4.65 10.65
C ARG A 63 10.15 -4.51 10.04
N ASP A 64 10.28 -4.78 8.75
CA ASP A 64 11.54 -4.65 8.02
C ASP A 64 11.80 -3.20 7.56
N GLY A 65 10.84 -2.30 7.79
CA GLY A 65 10.92 -0.90 7.43
C GLY A 65 10.60 -0.65 5.96
N ARG A 66 9.98 -1.61 5.27
CA ARG A 66 9.53 -1.54 3.88
C ARG A 66 8.18 -2.24 3.75
N LEU A 67 7.42 -1.93 2.70
CA LEU A 67 6.21 -2.68 2.36
C LEU A 67 6.48 -3.59 1.18
N SER A 68 6.32 -4.88 1.40
CA SER A 68 6.36 -5.87 0.34
C SER A 68 5.02 -5.95 -0.40
N ARG A 69 5.05 -6.48 -1.63
CA ARG A 69 3.82 -6.77 -2.40
C ARG A 69 2.89 -7.73 -1.66
N ASP A 70 3.42 -8.62 -0.83
CA ASP A 70 2.64 -9.59 -0.08
C ASP A 70 1.86 -8.92 1.06
N GLU A 71 2.52 -8.02 1.80
CA GLU A 71 1.88 -7.18 2.83
C GLU A 71 0.80 -6.29 2.22
N MET A 72 1.08 -5.66 1.07
CA MET A 72 0.08 -4.87 0.36
C MET A 72 -1.11 -5.70 -0.11
N ARG A 73 -0.88 -6.95 -0.53
CA ARG A 73 -1.96 -7.87 -0.92
C ARG A 73 -2.86 -8.20 0.26
N VAL A 74 -2.30 -8.44 1.44
CA VAL A 74 -3.08 -8.67 2.66
C VAL A 74 -3.88 -7.42 3.01
N PHE A 75 -3.26 -6.24 2.93
CA PHE A 75 -3.91 -4.98 3.20
C PHE A 75 -5.09 -4.70 2.26
N VAL A 76 -4.90 -4.81 0.94
CA VAL A 76 -5.96 -4.58 -0.05
C VAL A 76 -7.11 -5.57 0.12
N LYS A 77 -6.83 -6.83 0.45
CA LYS A 77 -7.86 -7.81 0.80
C LYS A 77 -8.69 -7.35 2.00
N GLN A 78 -8.03 -6.94 3.08
CA GLN A 78 -8.69 -6.42 4.28
C GLN A 78 -9.54 -5.18 3.98
N LEU A 79 -9.02 -4.24 3.19
CA LEU A 79 -9.70 -3.01 2.81
C LEU A 79 -10.95 -3.29 1.96
N MET A 80 -10.89 -4.27 1.06
CA MET A 80 -12.01 -4.69 0.22
C MET A 80 -13.01 -5.60 0.96
N GLY A 81 -12.75 -5.95 2.23
CA GLY A 81 -13.60 -6.85 3.02
C GLY A 81 -13.61 -8.29 2.51
N LEU A 82 -12.48 -8.74 1.94
CA LEU A 82 -12.29 -10.06 1.33
C LEU A 82 -11.66 -11.09 2.29
#